data_AF-A0A0G9MPV9-F1
#
_entry.id   AF-A0A0G9MPV9-F1
#
_cell.length_a   1.000
_cell.length_b   1.000
_cell.length_c   1.000
_cell.angle_alpha   90.00
_cell.angle_beta   90.00
_cell.angle_gamma   90.00
#
_symmetry.space_group_name_H-M   'P 1'
#
loop_
_entity.id
_entity.type
_entity.pdbx_description
1 polymer ?
#
loop_
_entity_poly.entity_id
_entity_poly.type
_entity_poly.pdbx_seq_one_letter_code
_entity_poly.pdbx_strand_id
1 'polypeptide(L)'
;MADAMSKGGSKRFPTHHGYGEVNISRYVVLYVSQLAWLGLGLYLYAGAYWPSTCTPVNLLEIYQCSPRLPETRGWREAALMTWLWSTPILIALEILRWVKKDPD
;
A
#
# COMPACT_ATOMS: atom_id res chain seq x y z
N MET A 1 -4.46 49.57 9.38
CA MET A 1 -4.76 48.43 10.28
C MET A 1 -4.32 47.19 9.54
N ALA A 2 -3.10 46.73 9.80
CA ALA A 2 -2.52 45.57 9.15
C ALA A 2 -2.11 44.55 10.22
N ASP A 3 -2.27 43.28 9.84
CA ASP A 3 -1.61 42.08 10.35
C ASP A 3 -2.02 41.50 11.72
N ALA A 4 -2.82 40.43 11.65
CA ALA A 4 -2.80 39.35 12.64
C ALA A 4 -2.25 38.08 11.94
N MET A 5 -0.92 37.94 12.00
CA MET A 5 -0.16 36.85 11.41
C MET A 5 -0.30 35.58 12.28
N SER A 6 -0.78 34.50 11.65
CA SER A 6 -0.98 33.17 12.21
C SER A 6 0.29 32.67 12.92
N LYS A 7 0.19 32.38 14.23
CA LYS A 7 1.25 31.77 15.04
C LYS A 7 1.29 30.26 14.77
N GLY A 8 1.94 29.87 13.68
CA GLY A 8 2.39 28.49 13.44
C GLY A 8 3.55 28.15 14.37
N GLY A 9 3.27 27.54 15.52
CA GLY A 9 4.29 27.11 16.46
C GLY A 9 5.03 25.86 15.97
N SER A 10 6.22 26.03 15.42
CA SER A 10 7.13 24.94 15.04
C SER A 10 7.66 24.22 16.28
N LYS A 11 7.20 22.98 16.54
CA LYS A 11 7.77 22.14 17.61
C LYS A 11 9.14 21.62 17.18
N ARG A 12 10.18 22.00 17.95
CA ARG A 12 11.57 21.58 17.76
C ARG A 12 11.84 20.21 18.41
N PHE A 13 12.25 19.22 17.62
CA PHE A 13 12.87 17.97 18.09
C PHE A 13 14.40 18.04 17.85
N PRO A 14 15.24 18.12 18.90
CA PRO A 14 16.65 18.47 18.77
C PRO A 14 17.59 17.31 18.36
N THR A 15 17.10 16.14 17.94
CA THR A 15 17.95 14.94 17.75
C THR A 15 17.85 14.21 16.41
N HIS A 16 17.11 14.74 15.42
CA HIS A 16 17.10 14.18 14.05
C HIS A 16 17.15 15.28 12.99
N HIS A 17 18.12 15.21 12.07
CA HIS A 17 18.25 16.12 10.94
C HIS A 17 17.09 15.90 9.94
N GLY A 18 16.16 16.85 9.91
CA GLY A 18 15.07 16.88 8.93
C GLY A 18 13.83 17.59 9.45
N TYR A 19 13.92 18.89 9.69
CA TYR A 19 12.74 19.75 9.90
C TYR A 19 12.06 20.00 8.56
N GLY A 20 11.21 19.07 8.13
CA GLY A 20 10.20 19.36 7.14
C GLY A 20 8.88 19.49 7.86
N GLU A 21 8.23 20.65 7.79
CA GLU A 21 6.77 20.70 7.82
C GLU A 21 6.24 19.46 7.10
N VAL A 22 5.32 18.72 7.72
CA VAL A 22 4.71 17.56 7.07
C VAL A 22 3.80 18.13 5.97
N ASN A 23 4.44 18.57 4.89
CA ASN A 23 3.82 19.24 3.76
C ASN A 23 2.72 18.32 3.29
N ILE A 24 1.53 18.88 3.07
CA ILE A 24 0.36 18.17 2.53
C ILE A 24 0.77 17.28 1.35
N SER A 25 1.74 17.74 0.55
CA SER A 25 2.45 16.99 -0.49
C SER A 25 2.87 15.55 -0.09
N ARG A 26 3.47 15.33 1.09
CA ARG A 26 3.90 14.00 1.54
C ARG A 26 2.70 13.06 1.73
N TYR A 27 1.65 13.55 2.39
CA TYR A 27 0.43 12.76 2.58
C TYR A 27 -0.28 12.50 1.26
N VAL A 28 -0.34 13.48 0.37
CA VAL A 28 -0.93 13.33 -0.97
C VAL A 28 -0.22 12.23 -1.75
N VAL A 29 1.12 12.26 -1.82
CA VAL A 29 1.90 11.22 -2.53
C VAL A 29 1.66 9.84 -1.91
N LEU A 30 1.60 9.74 -0.58
CA LEU A 30 1.33 8.49 0.12
C LEU A 30 -0.06 7.93 -0.17
N TYR A 31 -1.10 8.77 -0.21
CA TYR A 31 -2.45 8.31 -0.52
C TYR A 31 -2.63 8.00 -2.00
N VAL A 32 -2.01 8.78 -2.89
CA VAL A 32 -2.01 8.51 -4.34
C VAL A 32 -1.30 7.20 -4.63
N SER A 33 -0.16 6.91 -3.99
CA SER A 33 0.53 5.63 -4.18
C SER A 33 -0.28 4.45 -3.67
N GLN A 34 -0.99 4.60 -2.54
CA GLN A 34 -1.93 3.59 -2.04
C GLN A 34 -3.10 3.36 -3.01
N LEU A 35 -3.72 4.42 -3.52
CA LEU A 35 -4.80 4.31 -4.51
C LEU A 35 -4.31 3.68 -5.81
N ALA A 36 -3.12 4.07 -6.29
CA ALA A 36 -2.49 3.48 -7.47
C ALA A 36 -2.19 1.99 -7.25
N TRP A 37 -1.74 1.62 -6.05
CA TRP A 37 -1.48 0.23 -5.69
C TRP A 37 -2.76 -0.61 -5.67
N LEU A 38 -3.84 -0.10 -5.08
CA LEU A 38 -5.14 -0.78 -5.09
C LEU A 38 -5.73 -0.88 -6.50
N GLY A 39 -5.63 0.21 -7.27
CA GLY A 39 -6.06 0.26 -8.67
C GLY A 39 -5.28 -0.72 -9.55
N LEU A 40 -3.97 -0.86 -9.33
CA LEU A 40 -3.13 -1.84 -10.01
C LEU A 40 -3.61 -3.27 -9.74
N GLY A 41 -3.93 -3.59 -8.48
CA GLY A 41 -4.49 -4.89 -8.11
C GLY A 41 -5.80 -5.20 -8.83
N LEU A 42 -6.72 -4.24 -8.83
CA LEU A 42 -8.01 -4.38 -9.52
C LEU A 42 -7.83 -4.54 -11.04
N TYR A 43 -6.95 -3.75 -11.64
CA TYR A 43 -6.63 -3.82 -13.07
C TYR A 43 -6.03 -5.18 -13.46
N LEU A 44 -5.13 -5.71 -12.63
CA LEU A 44 -4.55 -7.04 -12.84
C LEU A 44 -5.59 -8.14 -12.65
N TYR A 45 -6.43 -8.05 -11.62
CA TYR A 45 -7.50 -9.02 -11.35
C TYR A 45 -8.54 -9.08 -12.47
N ALA A 46 -8.98 -7.92 -12.97
CA ALA A 46 -9.96 -7.84 -14.07
C ALA A 46 -9.41 -8.37 -15.41
N GLY A 47 -8.09 -8.34 -15.60
CA GLY A 47 -7.42 -8.83 -16.82
C GLY A 47 -6.73 -10.17 -16.69
N ALA A 48 -6.80 -10.83 -15.52
CA ALA A 48 -6.17 -12.13 -15.28
C ALA A 48 -7.10 -13.26 -15.69
N TYR A 49 -6.54 -14.26 -16.38
CA TYR A 49 -7.26 -15.48 -16.70
C TYR A 49 -7.11 -16.50 -15.57
N TRP A 50 -8.24 -16.83 -14.93
CA TRP A 50 -8.31 -17.91 -13.96
C TRP A 50 -8.65 -19.22 -14.68
N PRO A 51 -7.86 -20.30 -14.48
CA PRO A 51 -8.20 -21.59 -15.05
C PRO A 51 -9.50 -22.11 -14.44
N SER A 52 -10.30 -22.84 -15.22
CA SER A 52 -11.60 -23.40 -14.79
C SER A 52 -11.50 -24.33 -13.59
N THR A 53 -10.32 -24.92 -13.35
CA THR A 53 -9.98 -25.74 -12.18
C THR A 53 -9.76 -24.94 -10.89
N CYS A 54 -9.62 -23.62 -10.98
CA CYS A 54 -9.35 -22.72 -9.86
C CYS A 54 -10.07 -21.38 -10.09
N THR A 55 -11.40 -21.41 -10.06
CA THR A 55 -12.24 -20.21 -10.09
C THR A 55 -12.58 -19.82 -8.65
N PRO A 56 -11.96 -18.78 -8.09
CA PRO A 56 -12.16 -18.44 -6.69
C PRO A 56 -13.54 -17.83 -6.48
N VAL A 57 -14.35 -18.43 -5.61
CA VAL A 57 -15.62 -17.83 -5.14
C VAL A 57 -15.41 -16.96 -3.90
N ASN A 58 -14.30 -17.16 -3.17
CA ASN A 58 -14.00 -16.46 -1.93
C ASN A 58 -12.57 -15.91 -1.89
N LEU A 59 -12.32 -14.87 -1.09
CA LEU A 59 -10.99 -14.26 -0.91
C LEU A 59 -9.92 -15.28 -0.49
N LEU A 60 -10.28 -16.27 0.34
CA LEU A 60 -9.36 -17.30 0.77
C LEU A 60 -8.92 -18.21 -0.39
N GLU A 61 -9.84 -18.54 -1.28
CA GLU A 61 -9.56 -19.36 -2.46
C GLU A 61 -8.70 -18.60 -3.48
N ILE A 62 -8.84 -17.27 -3.57
CA ILE A 62 -7.93 -16.43 -4.38
C ILE A 62 -6.48 -16.66 -3.94
N TYR A 63 -6.21 -16.69 -2.62
CA TYR A 63 -4.86 -16.95 -2.10
C TYR A 63 -4.41 -18.39 -2.32
N GLN A 64 -5.29 -19.37 -2.17
CA GLN A 64 -4.95 -20.79 -2.40
C GLN A 64 -4.68 -21.11 -3.87
N CYS A 65 -5.43 -20.49 -4.78
CA CYS A 65 -5.22 -20.61 -6.22
C CYS A 65 -4.11 -19.67 -6.74
N SER A 66 -3.67 -18.69 -5.96
CA SER A 66 -2.63 -17.72 -6.34
C SER A 66 -1.30 -18.32 -6.83
N PRO A 67 -0.78 -19.45 -6.29
CA PRO A 67 0.48 -20.03 -6.75
C PRO A 67 0.38 -20.69 -8.13
N ARG A 68 -0.83 -21.00 -8.60
CA ARG A 68 -1.11 -21.62 -9.90
C ARG A 68 -1.28 -20.60 -11.03
N LEU A 69 -1.54 -19.33 -10.71
CA LEU A 69 -1.67 -18.25 -11.70
C LEU A 69 -0.51 -18.14 -12.70
N PRO A 70 0.79 -18.24 -12.34
CA PRO A 70 1.86 -18.10 -13.32
C PRO A 70 1.99 -19.29 -14.30
N GLU A 71 1.21 -20.38 -14.13
CA GLU A 71 1.23 -21.52 -15.07
C GLU A 71 0.76 -21.14 -16.48
N THR A 72 -0.06 -20.09 -16.63
CA THR A 72 -0.59 -19.62 -17.92
C THR A 72 0.38 -18.75 -18.75
N ARG A 73 1.65 -18.61 -18.35
CA ARG A 73 2.73 -17.85 -19.04
C ARG A 73 2.44 -16.35 -19.31
N GLY A 74 1.37 -15.78 -18.76
CA GLY A 74 1.06 -14.37 -18.94
C GLY A 74 1.71 -13.50 -17.84
N TRP A 75 2.16 -12.31 -18.25
CA TRP A 75 2.79 -11.35 -17.34
C TRP A 75 1.80 -10.77 -16.32
N ARG A 76 0.51 -10.74 -16.67
CA ARG A 76 -0.55 -10.21 -15.79
C ARG A 76 -0.79 -11.12 -14.60
N GLU A 77 -0.79 -12.43 -14.82
CA GLU A 77 -1.01 -13.46 -13.82
C GLU A 77 0.16 -13.53 -12.84
N ALA A 78 1.39 -13.45 -13.35
CA ALA A 78 2.59 -13.33 -12.52
C ALA A 78 2.57 -12.03 -11.68
N ALA A 79 2.21 -10.90 -12.30
CA ALA A 79 2.09 -9.63 -11.58
C ALA A 79 0.97 -9.64 -10.53
N LEU A 80 -0.16 -10.28 -10.81
CA LEU A 80 -1.26 -10.44 -9.86
C LEU A 80 -0.84 -11.31 -8.68
N MET A 81 -0.09 -12.39 -8.93
CA MET A 81 0.49 -13.20 -7.86
C MET A 81 1.41 -12.34 -6.98
N THR A 82 2.35 -11.59 -7.57
CA THR A 82 3.21 -10.69 -6.79
C THR A 82 2.41 -9.67 -5.98
N TRP A 83 1.37 -9.08 -6.57
CA TRP A 83 0.50 -8.11 -5.89
C TRP A 83 -0.24 -8.74 -4.69
N LEU A 84 -0.81 -9.94 -4.88
CA LEU A 84 -1.48 -10.69 -3.81
C LEU A 84 -0.55 -11.03 -2.66
N TRP A 85 0.70 -11.38 -2.94
CA TRP A 85 1.66 -11.76 -1.90
C TRP A 85 2.38 -10.57 -1.25
N SER A 86 2.51 -9.44 -1.95
CA SER A 86 3.13 -8.24 -1.41
C SER A 86 2.18 -7.42 -0.53
N THR A 87 0.88 -7.40 -0.82
CA THR A 87 -0.13 -6.70 0.01
C THR A 87 -0.12 -7.12 1.49
N PRO A 88 -0.16 -8.41 1.88
CA PRO A 88 -0.12 -8.80 3.29
C PRO A 88 1.22 -8.46 3.95
N ILE A 89 2.33 -8.49 3.21
CA ILE A 89 3.65 -8.09 3.73
C ILE A 89 3.65 -6.59 4.05
N LEU A 90 3.14 -5.76 3.15
CA LEU A 90 3.07 -4.31 3.37
C LEU A 90 2.18 -3.98 4.58
N ILE A 91 1.05 -4.67 4.71
CA ILE A 91 0.17 -4.52 5.87
C ILE A 91 0.89 -4.95 7.16
N ALA A 92 1.56 -6.10 7.16
CA ALA A 92 2.29 -6.59 8.32
C ALA A 92 3.41 -5.61 8.74
N LEU A 93 4.17 -5.08 7.78
CA LEU A 93 5.22 -4.09 8.04
C LEU A 93 4.67 -2.77 8.59
N GLU A 94 3.49 -2.34 8.12
CA GLU A 94 2.82 -1.16 8.66
C GLU A 94 2.34 -1.44 10.10
N ILE A 95 1.72 -2.58 10.38
CA ILE A 95 1.32 -2.97 11.75
C ILE A 95 2.53 -2.99 12.69
N LEU A 96 3.64 -3.59 12.28
CA LEU A 96 4.88 -3.60 13.06
C LEU A 96 5.42 -2.19 13.33
N ARG A 97 5.26 -1.27 12.38
CA ARG A 97 5.61 0.14 12.56
C ARG A 97 4.71 0.83 13.58
N TRP A 98 3.41 0.53 13.58
CA TRP A 98 2.47 1.03 14.59
C TRP A 98 2.85 0.51 15.97
N VAL A 99 3.03 -0.81 16.14
CA VAL A 99 3.42 -1.41 17.42
C VAL A 99 4.75 -0.86 17.96
N LYS A 100 5.76 -0.68 17.09
CA LYS A 100 7.07 -0.12 17.50
C LYS A 100 7.01 1.39 17.82
N LYS A 101 5.99 2.10 17.35
CA LYS A 101 5.82 3.54 17.60
C LYS A 101 5.15 3.83 18.95
N ASP A 102 4.53 2.81 19.55
CA ASP A 102 4.00 2.83 20.92
C ASP A 102 4.87 2.01 21.91
N PRO A 103 6.18 2.32 22.10
CA PRO A 103 6.88 1.88 23.30
C PRO A 103 6.66 2.92 24.39
N ASP A 104 6.12 2.49 25.53
CA ASP A 104 6.14 3.26 26.78
C ASP A 104 7.58 3.67 27.16
#